data_AF-A0A916W0L6-F1
#
_entry.id   AF-A0A916W0L6-F1
#
_cell.length_a   1.000
_cell.length_b   1.000
_cell.length_c   1.000
_cell.angle_alpha   90.00
_cell.angle_beta   90.00
_cell.angle_gamma   90.00
#
_symmetry.space_group_name_H-M   'P 1'
#
loop_
_entity.id
_entity.type
_entity.pdbx_description
1 polymer ?
#
loop_
_entity_poly.entity_id
_entity_poly.type
_entity_poly.pdbx_seq_one_letter_code
_entity_poly.pdbx_strand_id
1 'polypeptide(L)'
;MAEVSVEINGRKFRMACEDGQETHLSGLAARFNRYIDEYKDTFGEIGDNRLTVMAGIAVVDELVEAERKLIELKDELAAVTKAGNEVAAEAESMEAKFAAKLGDVARRIETISTAIDAAGQESRG
;
A
#
# COMPACT_ATOMS: atom_id res chain seq x y z
N MET A 1 -1.21 -33.36 -16.86
CA MET A 1 -1.24 -31.95 -17.30
C MET A 1 -2.70 -31.63 -17.53
N ALA A 2 -3.26 -30.74 -16.72
CA ALA A 2 -4.62 -30.26 -16.93
C ALA A 2 -4.65 -29.38 -18.20
N GLU A 3 -5.75 -29.45 -18.94
CA GLU A 3 -6.04 -28.55 -20.06
C GLU A 3 -7.36 -27.86 -19.78
N VAL A 4 -7.44 -26.58 -20.10
CA VAL A 4 -8.69 -25.81 -20.08
C VAL A 4 -9.03 -25.35 -21.50
N SER A 5 -10.31 -25.45 -21.86
CA SER A 5 -10.82 -24.94 -23.12
C SER A 5 -11.49 -23.59 -22.85
N VAL A 6 -10.93 -22.53 -23.41
CA VAL A 6 -11.49 -21.17 -23.31
C VAL A 6 -12.01 -20.70 -24.67
N GLU A 7 -12.94 -19.76 -24.67
CA GLU A 7 -13.49 -19.15 -25.89
C GLU A 7 -13.07 -17.69 -25.97
N ILE A 8 -12.44 -17.30 -27.07
CA ILE A 8 -12.01 -15.93 -27.35
C ILE A 8 -12.45 -15.60 -28.78
N ASN A 9 -13.21 -14.53 -28.93
CA ASN A 9 -13.80 -14.09 -30.18
C ASN A 9 -14.56 -15.22 -30.91
N GLY A 10 -15.38 -16.00 -30.18
CA GLY A 10 -16.13 -17.13 -30.74
C GLY A 10 -15.28 -18.35 -31.14
N ARG A 11 -13.96 -18.32 -30.88
CA ARG A 11 -13.03 -19.41 -31.21
C ARG A 11 -12.57 -20.11 -29.94
N LYS A 12 -12.58 -21.44 -29.97
CA LYS A 12 -12.12 -22.27 -28.84
C LYS A 12 -10.61 -22.48 -28.88
N PHE A 13 -9.95 -22.21 -27.77
CA PHE A 13 -8.52 -22.41 -27.55
C PHE A 13 -8.32 -23.40 -26.40
N ARG A 14 -7.49 -24.42 -26.63
CA ARG A 14 -7.03 -25.31 -25.55
C ARG A 14 -5.73 -24.76 -25.00
N MET A 15 -5.70 -24.54 -23.69
CA MET A 15 -4.55 -23.99 -22.97
C MET A 15 -4.11 -25.01 -21.93
N ALA A 16 -2.80 -25.26 -21.87
CA ALA A 16 -2.20 -26.06 -20.81
C ALA A 16 -2.22 -25.25 -19.51
N CYS A 17 -2.58 -25.89 -18.40
CA CYS A 17 -2.61 -25.26 -17.09
C CYS A 17 -2.11 -26.19 -15.99
N GLU A 18 -1.72 -25.60 -14.88
CA GLU A 18 -1.47 -26.32 -13.64
C GLU A 18 -2.80 -26.69 -12.98
N ASP A 19 -2.81 -27.78 -12.21
CA ASP A 19 -3.99 -28.25 -11.50
C ASP A 19 -4.51 -27.14 -10.55
N GLY A 20 -5.76 -26.73 -10.73
CA GLY A 20 -6.39 -25.67 -9.94
C GLY A 20 -6.36 -24.26 -10.56
N GLN A 21 -5.71 -24.06 -11.71
CA GLN A 21 -5.69 -22.77 -12.41
C GLN A 21 -6.80 -22.61 -13.46
N GLU A 22 -7.63 -23.62 -13.68
CA GLU A 22 -8.61 -23.68 -14.76
C GLU A 22 -9.62 -22.52 -14.70
N THR A 23 -10.13 -22.23 -13.50
CA THR A 23 -11.07 -21.11 -13.26
C THR A 23 -10.40 -19.76 -13.50
N HIS A 24 -9.14 -19.62 -13.08
CA HIS A 24 -8.40 -18.37 -13.27
C HIS A 24 -8.19 -18.07 -14.76
N LEU A 25 -7.71 -19.05 -15.52
CA LEU A 25 -7.51 -18.91 -16.97
C LEU A 25 -8.81 -18.65 -17.72
N SER A 26 -9.90 -19.33 -17.32
CA SER A 26 -11.23 -19.07 -17.89
C SER A 26 -11.68 -17.64 -17.62
N GLY A 27 -11.43 -17.11 -16.41
CA GLY A 27 -11.71 -15.72 -16.05
C GLY A 27 -10.87 -14.71 -16.85
N LEU A 28 -9.58 -14.99 -17.05
CA LEU A 28 -8.70 -14.17 -17.88
C LEU A 28 -9.17 -14.14 -19.34
N ALA A 29 -9.53 -15.29 -19.91
CA ALA A 29 -10.05 -15.37 -21.27
C ALA A 29 -11.37 -14.60 -21.43
N ALA A 30 -12.30 -14.76 -20.48
CA ALA A 30 -13.55 -14.00 -20.48
C ALA A 30 -13.32 -12.49 -20.35
N ARG A 31 -12.37 -12.07 -19.51
CA ARG A 31 -11.96 -10.66 -19.43
C ARG A 31 -11.39 -10.17 -20.75
N PHE A 32 -10.49 -10.92 -21.37
CA PHE A 32 -9.92 -10.56 -22.67
C PHE A 32 -10.99 -10.48 -23.76
N ASN A 33 -11.97 -11.37 -23.74
CA ASN A 33 -13.09 -11.36 -24.68
C ASN A 33 -13.92 -10.08 -24.60
N ARG A 34 -14.13 -9.51 -23.40
CA ARG A 34 -14.82 -8.22 -23.24
C ARG A 34 -14.12 -7.08 -23.98
N TYR A 35 -12.78 -7.02 -23.94
CA TYR A 35 -12.06 -6.03 -24.74
C TYR A 35 -12.30 -6.24 -26.24
N ILE A 36 -12.34 -7.48 -26.72
CA ILE A 36 -12.64 -7.74 -28.13
C ILE A 36 -14.06 -7.28 -28.48
N ASP A 37 -15.05 -7.56 -27.63
CA ASP A 37 -16.44 -7.17 -27.85
C ASP A 37 -16.62 -5.64 -27.84
N GLU A 38 -15.97 -4.92 -26.91
CA GLU A 38 -15.96 -3.44 -26.87
C GLU A 38 -15.35 -2.83 -28.15
N TYR A 39 -14.28 -3.43 -28.64
CA TYR A 39 -13.63 -2.97 -29.88
C TYR A 39 -14.47 -3.31 -31.12
N LYS A 40 -15.19 -4.43 -31.13
CA LYS A 40 -16.16 -4.74 -32.18
C LYS A 40 -17.27 -3.70 -32.25
N ASP A 41 -17.81 -3.30 -31.10
CA ASP A 41 -18.86 -2.28 -31.03
C ASP A 41 -18.36 -0.92 -31.50
N THR A 42 -17.10 -0.58 -31.20
CA THR A 42 -16.51 0.73 -31.52
C THR A 42 -16.02 0.83 -32.97
N PHE A 43 -15.36 -0.22 -33.46
CA PHE A 43 -14.66 -0.20 -34.75
C PHE A 43 -15.39 -0.98 -35.84
N GLY A 44 -16.40 -1.78 -35.50
CA GLY A 44 -17.08 -2.69 -36.41
C GLY A 44 -16.25 -3.93 -36.73
N GLU A 45 -16.70 -4.72 -37.71
CA GLU A 45 -16.04 -5.97 -38.10
C GLU A 45 -14.85 -5.72 -39.05
N ILE A 46 -13.81 -5.04 -38.57
CA ILE A 46 -12.56 -4.79 -39.33
C ILE A 46 -11.67 -6.07 -39.43
N GLY A 47 -12.22 -7.23 -39.09
CA GLY A 47 -11.58 -8.54 -39.13
C GLY A 47 -11.05 -9.01 -37.77
N ASP A 48 -11.34 -10.27 -37.44
CA ASP A 48 -11.08 -10.91 -36.16
C ASP A 48 -9.64 -10.77 -35.65
N ASN A 49 -8.65 -10.94 -36.54
CA ASN A 49 -7.25 -10.84 -36.17
C ASN A 49 -6.87 -9.41 -35.77
N ARG A 50 -7.39 -8.39 -36.47
CA ARG A 50 -7.08 -6.99 -36.14
C ARG A 50 -7.67 -6.60 -34.79
N LEU A 51 -8.93 -6.98 -34.55
CA LEU A 51 -9.61 -6.77 -33.28
C LEU A 51 -8.86 -7.44 -32.11
N THR A 52 -8.44 -8.69 -32.30
CA THR A 52 -7.67 -9.43 -31.27
C THR A 52 -6.33 -8.76 -30.98
N VAL A 53 -5.62 -8.28 -32.00
CA VAL A 53 -4.33 -7.56 -31.83
C VAL A 53 -4.53 -6.22 -31.11
N MET A 54 -5.56 -5.44 -31.49
CA MET A 54 -5.87 -4.17 -30.83
C MET A 54 -6.25 -4.37 -29.36
N ALA A 55 -7.12 -5.35 -29.06
CA ALA A 55 -7.45 -5.72 -27.68
C ALA A 55 -6.20 -6.16 -26.91
N GLY A 56 -5.32 -6.94 -27.52
CA GLY A 56 -4.05 -7.35 -26.90
C GLY A 56 -3.15 -6.16 -26.54
N ILE A 57 -2.98 -5.21 -27.45
CA ILE A 57 -2.19 -4.00 -27.20
C ILE A 57 -2.83 -3.14 -26.10
N ALA A 58 -4.16 -3.00 -26.10
CA ALA A 58 -4.88 -2.24 -25.08
C ALA A 58 -4.69 -2.82 -23.67
N VAL A 59 -4.76 -4.15 -23.52
CA VAL A 59 -4.49 -4.81 -22.22
C VAL A 59 -3.04 -4.59 -21.77
N VAL A 60 -2.09 -4.57 -22.70
CA VAL A 60 -0.68 -4.28 -22.38
C VAL A 60 -0.50 -2.82 -21.95
N ASP A 61 -1.19 -1.89 -22.60
CA ASP A 61 -1.15 -0.47 -22.23
C ASP A 61 -1.70 -0.25 -20.80
N GLU A 62 -2.86 -0.84 -20.48
CA GLU A 62 -3.41 -0.81 -19.11
C GLU A 62 -2.47 -1.43 -18.07
N LEU A 63 -1.77 -2.51 -18.42
CA LEU A 63 -0.77 -3.12 -17.54
C LEU A 63 0.39 -2.15 -17.26
N VAL A 64 0.91 -1.50 -18.30
CA VAL A 64 2.00 -0.51 -18.16
C VAL A 64 1.55 0.67 -17.30
N GLU A 65 0.31 1.14 -17.46
CA GLU A 65 -0.24 2.20 -16.61
C GLU A 65 -0.39 1.75 -15.15
N ALA A 66 -0.89 0.54 -14.91
CA ALA A 66 -1.02 -0.03 -13.58
C ALA A 66 0.35 -0.20 -12.89
N GLU A 67 1.38 -0.65 -13.63
CA GLU A 67 2.75 -0.76 -13.14
C GLU A 67 3.33 0.60 -12.75
N ARG A 68 3.11 1.65 -13.56
CA ARG A 68 3.53 3.02 -13.22
C ARG A 68 2.88 3.51 -11.94
N LYS A 69 1.56 3.36 -11.82
CA LYS A 69 0.82 3.75 -10.61
C LYS A 69 1.27 2.99 -9.37
N LEU A 70 1.66 1.72 -9.54
CA LEU A 70 2.18 0.90 -8.45
C LEU A 70 3.54 1.42 -7.96
N ILE A 71 4.40 1.91 -8.85
CA ILE A 71 5.66 2.56 -8.48
C ILE A 71 5.38 3.85 -7.70
N GLU A 72 4.50 4.72 -8.21
CA GLU A 72 4.12 5.97 -7.53
C GLU A 72 3.59 5.73 -6.11
N LEU A 73 2.66 4.76 -5.96
CA LEU A 73 2.10 4.40 -4.66
C LEU A 73 3.15 3.83 -3.69
N LYS A 74 4.16 3.11 -4.19
CA LYS A 74 5.27 2.62 -3.36
C LYS A 74 6.12 3.77 -2.84
N ASP A 75 6.39 4.76 -3.68
CA ASP A 75 7.17 5.94 -3.30
C ASP A 75 6.42 6.80 -2.27
N GLU A 76 5.11 7.01 -2.48
CA GLU A 76 4.24 7.68 -1.51
C GLU A 76 4.20 6.95 -0.17
N LEU A 77 4.04 5.62 -0.19
CA LEU A 77 4.04 4.80 1.02
C LEU A 77 5.37 4.91 1.77
N ALA A 78 6.49 4.91 1.06
CA ALA A 78 7.81 5.09 1.66
C ALA A 78 7.95 6.48 2.31
N ALA A 79 7.47 7.53 1.64
CA ALA A 79 7.49 8.90 2.17
C ALA A 79 6.62 9.02 3.43
N VAL A 80 5.40 8.50 3.42
CA VAL A 80 4.49 8.50 4.58
C VAL A 80 5.07 7.70 5.74
N THR A 81 5.64 6.52 5.48
CA THR A 81 6.28 5.69 6.50
C THR A 81 7.45 6.43 7.15
N LYS A 82 8.29 7.09 6.34
CA LYS A 82 9.41 7.90 6.85
C LYS A 82 8.92 9.05 7.74
N ALA A 83 7.93 9.81 7.28
CA ALA A 83 7.35 10.91 8.05
C ALA A 83 6.75 10.41 9.38
N GLY A 84 6.05 9.26 9.37
CA GLY A 84 5.53 8.64 10.59
C GLY A 84 6.63 8.27 11.60
N ASN A 85 7.74 7.71 11.12
CA ASN A 85 8.89 7.38 11.95
C ASN A 85 9.57 8.63 12.54
N GLU A 86 9.68 9.71 11.78
CA GLU A 86 10.23 10.99 12.25
C GLU A 86 9.35 11.59 13.36
N VAL A 87 8.02 11.60 13.16
CA VAL A 87 7.06 12.07 14.18
C VAL A 87 7.12 11.22 15.45
N ALA A 88 7.22 9.89 15.32
CA ALA A 88 7.36 9.00 16.48
C ALA A 88 8.65 9.28 17.26
N ALA A 89 9.78 9.45 16.57
CA ALA A 89 11.05 9.78 17.20
C ALA A 89 11.05 11.15 17.89
N GLU A 90 10.37 12.15 17.29
CA GLU A 90 10.19 13.47 17.90
C GLU A 90 9.34 13.38 19.18
N ALA A 91 8.25 12.60 19.16
CA ALA A 91 7.41 12.37 20.32
C ALA A 91 8.19 11.72 21.47
N GLU A 92 8.96 10.65 21.19
CA GLU A 92 9.82 9.99 22.18
C GLU A 92 10.87 10.96 22.76
N SER A 93 11.49 11.79 21.92
CA SER A 93 12.44 12.82 22.37
C SER A 93 11.78 13.85 23.29
N MET A 94 10.55 14.25 22.95
CA MET A 94 9.80 15.23 23.73
C MET A 94 9.38 14.65 25.09
N GLU A 95 8.91 13.41 25.13
CA GLU A 95 8.58 12.68 26.36
C GLU A 95 9.79 12.57 27.27
N ALA A 96 10.96 12.17 26.74
CA ALA A 96 12.19 12.06 27.52
C ALA A 96 12.62 13.42 28.13
N LYS A 97 12.54 14.51 27.35
CA LYS A 97 12.84 15.86 27.83
C LYS A 97 11.86 16.30 28.92
N PHE A 98 10.58 15.99 28.76
CA PHE A 98 9.54 16.33 29.73
C PHE A 98 9.74 15.57 31.05
N ALA A 99 10.01 14.27 30.99
CA ALA A 99 10.33 13.45 32.15
C ALA A 99 11.57 13.99 32.91
N ALA A 100 12.62 14.37 32.19
CA ALA A 100 13.81 14.97 32.79
C ALA A 100 13.50 16.30 33.52
N LYS A 101 12.69 17.18 32.91
CA LYS A 101 12.27 18.44 33.53
C LYS A 101 11.39 18.24 34.75
N LEU A 102 10.48 17.28 34.74
CA LEU A 102 9.70 16.91 35.91
C LEU A 102 10.59 16.40 37.05
N GLY A 103 11.62 15.61 36.73
CA GLY A 103 12.63 15.18 37.70
C GLY A 103 13.43 16.34 38.30
N ASP A 104 13.77 17.37 37.52
CA ASP A 104 14.43 18.58 38.02
C ASP A 104 13.52 19.38 38.97
N VAL A 105 12.23 19.49 38.64
CA VAL A 105 11.24 20.17 39.49
C VAL A 105 11.07 19.43 40.81
N ALA A 106 10.94 18.10 40.79
CA ALA A 106 10.81 17.28 41.99
C ALA A 106 12.00 17.49 42.93
N ARG A 107 13.24 17.45 42.40
CA ARG A 107 14.47 17.70 43.20
C ARG A 107 14.50 19.09 43.83
N ARG A 108 14.01 20.11 43.12
CA ARG A 108 13.90 21.48 43.68
C ARG A 108 12.87 21.56 44.81
N ILE A 109 11.74 20.87 44.67
CA ILE A 109 10.72 20.79 45.72
C ILE A 109 11.31 20.12 46.97
N GLU A 110 12.02 19.01 46.83
CA GLU A 110 12.70 18.34 47.94
C GLU A 110 13.72 19.24 48.64
N THR A 111 14.49 20.01 47.86
CA THR A 111 15.47 20.98 48.41
C THR A 111 14.78 22.09 49.20
N ILE A 112 13.64 22.60 48.70
CA ILE A 112 12.87 23.63 49.42
C ILE A 112 12.26 23.05 50.70
N SER A 113 11.66 21.86 50.64
CA SER A 113 11.09 21.20 51.80
C SER A 113 12.12 20.97 52.91
N THR A 114 13.30 20.46 52.55
CA THR A 114 14.40 20.25 53.52
C THR A 114 14.91 21.56 54.14
N ALA A 115 14.99 22.64 53.36
CA ALA A 115 15.35 23.96 53.89
C ALA A 115 14.30 24.52 54.87
N ILE A 116 13.01 24.32 54.59
CA ILE A 116 11.91 24.72 55.49
C ILE A 116 11.98 23.92 56.80
N ASP A 117 12.19 22.61 56.72
CA ASP A 117 12.31 21.75 57.91
C ASP A 117 13.48 22.16 58.80
N ALA A 118 14.63 22.48 58.21
CA ALA A 118 15.81 22.97 58.93
C ALA A 118 15.56 24.32 59.63
N ALA A 119 14.96 25.29 58.94
CA ALA A 119 14.62 26.59 59.50
C ALA A 119 13.59 26.49 60.66
N GLY A 120 12.65 25.53 60.56
CA GLY A 120 11.67 25.27 61.62
C GLY A 120 12.28 24.66 62.90
N GLN A 121 13.42 23.97 62.79
CA GLN A 121 14.13 23.41 63.95
C GLN A 121 14.96 24.48 64.69
N GLU A 122 15.60 25.40 63.97
CA GLU A 122 16.36 26.52 64.56
C GLU A 122 15.48 27.52 65.32
N SER A 123 14.22 27.69 64.92
CA SER A 123 13.26 28.58 65.61
C SER A 123 12.68 28.00 66.92
N ARG A 124 12.91 26.72 67.21
CA ARG A 124 12.33 26.01 68.38
C ARG A 124 13.35 25.75 69.51
N GLY A 125 14.64 25.99 69.28
CA GLY A 125 15.71 25.92 70.29
C GLY A 125 16.04 27.30 70.85
#